data_AF-A0AAJ2G7B2-F1
#
_entry.id   AF-A0AAJ2G7B2-F1
#
_cell.length_a   1.000
_cell.length_b   1.000
_cell.length_c   1.000
_cell.angle_alpha   90.00
_cell.angle_beta   90.00
_cell.angle_gamma   90.00
#
_symmetry.space_group_name_H-M   'P 1'
#
loop_
_entity.id
_entity.type
_entity.pdbx_description
1 polymer ?
#
loop_
_entity_poly.entity_id
_entity_poly.type
_entity_poly.pdbx_seq_one_letter_code
_entity_poly.pdbx_strand_id
1 'polypeptide(L)'
;MTILVVTDNRLFSLALHSIIKNQYPDGTIVETDRLQNAIGLAQVSAIDAMILDIGAADAKNTDLIDNFKKTNPQAAVLVNLGDQTQFMYKFIRAGATALFSNKSLPEEINEGLRHAENHTRYISSDIQQQLLFHIVAKPINRTLTKREELVADLLVANKSHQEVAVITGTSSKSVGYYKRRIFQKLEVDNLLDLALKLNKVLINGKKGH
;
A
#
# COMPACT_ATOMS: atom_id res chain seq x y z
N MET A 1 -15.68 13.48 13.97
CA MET A 1 -15.26 12.33 13.16
C MET A 1 -15.88 12.43 11.78
N THR A 2 -15.14 12.96 10.82
CA THR A 2 -15.46 12.97 9.38
C THR A 2 -14.59 11.93 8.69
N ILE A 3 -15.22 10.90 8.14
CA ILE A 3 -14.55 9.79 7.47
C ILE A 3 -14.86 9.85 5.98
N LEU A 4 -13.83 9.91 5.15
CA LEU A 4 -13.96 9.91 3.70
C LEU A 4 -13.75 8.49 3.17
N VAL A 5 -14.76 7.93 2.49
CA VAL A 5 -14.72 6.59 1.90
C VAL A 5 -14.50 6.71 0.40
N VAL A 6 -13.42 6.10 -0.11
CA VAL A 6 -13.06 6.08 -1.53
C VAL A 6 -13.22 4.65 -2.06
N THR A 7 -14.33 4.38 -2.74
CA THR A 7 -14.62 3.08 -3.35
C THR A 7 -15.64 3.20 -4.48
N ASP A 8 -15.48 2.41 -5.53
CA ASP A 8 -16.51 2.13 -6.53
C ASP A 8 -17.33 0.86 -6.21
N ASN A 9 -16.90 0.08 -5.21
CA ASN A 9 -17.54 -1.16 -4.78
C ASN A 9 -18.68 -0.88 -3.79
N ARG A 10 -19.92 -0.93 -4.28
CA ARG A 10 -21.11 -0.63 -3.48
C ARG A 10 -21.31 -1.56 -2.27
N LEU A 11 -20.94 -2.83 -2.36
CA LEU A 11 -21.04 -3.77 -1.23
C LEU A 11 -20.02 -3.43 -0.14
N PHE A 12 -18.79 -3.08 -0.52
CA PHE A 12 -17.77 -2.64 0.42
C PHE A 12 -18.18 -1.33 1.10
N SER A 13 -18.73 -0.36 0.35
CA SER A 13 -19.24 0.89 0.90
C SER A 13 -20.35 0.68 1.94
N LEU A 14 -21.32 -0.20 1.67
CA LEU A 14 -22.39 -0.54 2.62
C LEU A 14 -21.83 -1.22 3.89
N ALA A 15 -20.84 -2.10 3.75
CA ALA A 15 -20.16 -2.71 4.88
C ALA A 15 -19.40 -1.68 5.72
N LEU A 16 -18.61 -0.79 5.09
CA LEU A 16 -17.92 0.30 5.76
C LEU A 16 -18.90 1.24 6.48
N HIS A 17 -20.03 1.60 5.87
CA HIS A 17 -21.06 2.40 6.53
C HIS A 17 -21.59 1.76 7.81
N SER A 18 -21.86 0.45 7.79
CA SER A 18 -22.29 -0.31 8.97
C SER A 18 -21.22 -0.33 10.07
N ILE A 19 -19.98 -0.67 9.69
CA ILE A 19 -18.81 -0.74 10.59
C ILE A 19 -18.56 0.62 11.25
N ILE A 20 -18.44 1.68 10.44
CA ILE A 20 -18.22 3.05 10.90
C ILE A 20 -19.35 3.51 11.81
N LYS A 21 -20.61 3.32 11.44
CA LYS A 21 -21.74 3.81 12.26
C LYS A 21 -21.92 3.04 13.57
N ASN A 22 -21.47 1.79 13.65
CA ASN A 22 -21.46 1.03 14.89
C ASN A 22 -20.40 1.57 15.88
N GLN A 23 -19.22 1.95 15.40
CA GLN A 23 -18.17 2.52 16.26
C GLN A 23 -18.34 4.04 16.52
N TYR A 24 -18.84 4.78 15.53
CA TYR A 24 -19.04 6.23 15.54
C TYR A 24 -20.46 6.58 15.07
N PRO A 25 -21.49 6.47 15.94
CA PRO A 25 -22.88 6.76 15.57
C PRO A 25 -23.07 8.15 14.96
N ASP A 26 -22.42 9.17 15.55
CA ASP A 26 -22.44 10.56 15.09
C ASP A 26 -21.37 10.88 14.02
N GLY A 27 -20.61 9.87 13.58
CA GLY A 27 -19.59 10.03 12.54
C GLY A 27 -20.20 10.44 11.20
N THR A 28 -19.66 11.49 10.58
CA THR A 28 -20.05 11.91 9.22
C THR A 28 -19.26 11.08 8.21
N ILE A 29 -19.95 10.49 7.23
CA ILE A 29 -19.32 9.71 6.16
C ILE A 29 -19.53 10.44 4.84
N VAL A 30 -18.45 10.59 4.07
CA VAL A 30 -18.46 11.22 2.75
C VAL A 30 -17.92 10.20 1.74
N GLU A 31 -18.77 9.72 0.82
CA GLU A 31 -18.41 8.73 -0.21
C GLU A 31 -17.88 9.42 -1.49
N THR A 32 -16.92 8.79 -2.16
CA THR A 32 -16.52 9.11 -3.55
C THR A 32 -15.91 7.89 -4.26
N ASP A 33 -15.88 7.90 -5.59
CA ASP A 33 -15.33 6.84 -6.45
C ASP A 33 -13.83 7.01 -6.78
N ARG A 34 -13.24 8.16 -6.41
CA ARG A 34 -11.91 8.60 -6.84
C ARG A 34 -11.12 9.27 -5.72
N LEU A 35 -9.86 8.88 -5.59
CA LEU A 35 -8.90 9.50 -4.69
C LEU A 35 -8.68 10.98 -5.04
N GLN A 36 -8.67 11.36 -6.32
CA GLN A 36 -8.55 12.76 -6.72
C GLN A 36 -9.71 13.64 -6.21
N ASN A 37 -10.94 13.10 -6.19
CA ASN A 37 -12.11 13.77 -5.63
C ASN A 37 -11.99 13.88 -4.11
N ALA A 38 -11.51 12.82 -3.44
CA ALA A 38 -11.24 12.81 -2.02
C ALA A 38 -10.24 13.90 -1.59
N ILE A 39 -9.17 14.09 -2.38
CA ILE A 39 -8.18 15.15 -2.12
C ILE A 39 -8.83 16.54 -2.25
N GLY A 40 -9.71 16.75 -3.23
CA GLY A 40 -10.45 18.01 -3.38
C GLY A 40 -11.38 18.30 -2.19
N LEU A 41 -12.12 17.30 -1.71
CA LEU A 41 -12.99 17.41 -0.54
C LEU A 41 -12.19 17.74 0.74
N ALA A 42 -11.00 17.18 0.88
CA ALA A 42 -10.09 17.44 2.00
C ALA A 42 -9.44 18.85 2.00
N GLN A 43 -9.64 19.66 0.95
CA GLN A 43 -9.20 21.07 0.92
C GLN A 43 -10.25 22.01 1.52
N VAL A 44 -11.52 21.60 1.59
CA VAL A 44 -12.65 22.43 2.03
C VAL A 44 -13.30 21.93 3.33
N SER A 45 -12.99 20.70 3.75
CA SER A 45 -13.52 20.06 4.95
C SER A 45 -12.39 19.42 5.76
N ALA A 46 -12.45 19.53 7.09
CA ALA A 46 -11.57 18.75 7.96
C ALA A 46 -11.91 17.25 7.88
N ILE A 47 -10.93 16.43 7.55
CA ILE A 47 -11.04 14.98 7.43
C ILE A 47 -10.25 14.32 8.56
N ASP A 48 -10.90 13.50 9.37
CA ASP A 48 -10.26 12.77 10.47
C ASP A 48 -9.64 11.45 9.96
N ALA A 49 -10.30 10.78 9.01
CA ALA A 49 -9.80 9.57 8.36
C ALA A 49 -10.25 9.45 6.90
N MET A 50 -9.42 8.81 6.07
CA MET A 50 -9.78 8.35 4.74
C MET A 50 -9.65 6.82 4.68
N ILE A 51 -10.69 6.13 4.21
CA ILE A 51 -10.66 4.70 3.89
C ILE A 51 -10.65 4.55 2.37
N LEU A 52 -9.57 3.98 1.84
CA LEU A 52 -9.31 3.84 0.41
C LEU A 52 -9.38 2.36 -0.02
N ASP A 53 -10.25 2.05 -0.97
CA ASP A 53 -10.19 0.79 -1.71
C ASP A 53 -9.17 0.91 -2.85
N ILE A 54 -8.22 -0.03 -2.96
CA ILE A 54 -7.26 -0.09 -4.06
C ILE A 54 -7.91 -0.40 -5.42
N GLY A 55 -9.16 -0.89 -5.42
CA GLY A 55 -9.99 -1.08 -6.61
C GLY A 55 -10.41 0.22 -7.27
N ALA A 56 -10.57 1.29 -6.48
CA ALA A 56 -11.07 2.58 -6.96
C ALA A 56 -10.08 3.31 -7.89
N ALA A 57 -10.60 4.14 -8.78
CA ALA A 57 -9.83 5.13 -9.54
C ALA A 57 -8.57 4.58 -10.27
N ASP A 58 -7.38 5.18 -10.23
CA ASP A 58 -6.76 6.29 -9.44
C ASP A 58 -6.20 5.99 -8.03
N ALA A 59 -6.70 5.02 -7.26
CA ALA A 59 -6.23 4.72 -5.90
C ALA A 59 -4.75 4.29 -5.80
N LYS A 60 -4.18 3.80 -6.92
CA LYS A 60 -2.78 3.39 -7.03
C LYS A 60 -1.81 4.55 -7.21
N ASN A 61 -2.31 5.78 -7.40
CA ASN A 61 -1.49 6.99 -7.46
C ASN A 61 -1.11 7.45 -6.03
N THR A 62 -0.13 6.78 -5.44
CA THR A 62 0.27 7.02 -4.04
C THR A 62 0.86 8.40 -3.79
N ASP A 63 1.24 9.14 -4.83
CA ASP A 63 1.71 10.54 -4.70
C ASP A 63 0.56 11.46 -4.24
N LEU A 64 -0.70 11.13 -4.55
CA LEU A 64 -1.87 11.83 -4.00
C LEU A 64 -2.01 11.62 -2.49
N ILE A 65 -1.67 10.42 -1.99
CA ILE A 65 -1.73 10.08 -0.56
C ILE A 65 -0.60 10.79 0.19
N ASP A 66 0.61 10.80 -0.35
CA ASP A 66 1.75 11.54 0.21
C ASP A 66 1.44 13.04 0.29
N ASN A 67 0.86 13.63 -0.76
CA ASN A 67 0.43 15.03 -0.74
C ASN A 67 -0.72 15.29 0.24
N PHE A 68 -1.72 14.41 0.30
CA PHE A 68 -2.80 14.47 1.30
C PHE A 68 -2.25 14.43 2.73
N LYS A 69 -1.26 13.55 3.02
CA LYS A 69 -0.64 13.43 4.33
C LYS A 69 0.24 14.63 4.69
N LYS A 70 0.80 15.35 3.72
CA LYS A 70 1.51 16.62 3.97
C LYS A 70 0.57 17.76 4.37
N THR A 71 -0.61 17.86 3.75
CA THR A 71 -1.61 18.88 4.10
C THR A 71 -2.43 18.48 5.33
N ASN A 72 -2.66 17.19 5.52
CA ASN A 72 -3.45 16.60 6.61
C ASN A 72 -2.61 15.62 7.44
N PRO A 73 -1.59 16.10 8.19
CA PRO A 73 -0.66 15.24 8.92
C PRO A 73 -1.31 14.40 10.02
N GLN A 74 -2.43 14.88 10.59
CA GLN A 74 -3.21 14.18 11.60
C GLN A 74 -4.20 13.17 11.00
N ALA A 75 -4.67 13.38 9.76
CA ALA A 75 -5.71 12.55 9.16
C ALA A 75 -5.24 11.12 8.91
N ALA A 76 -5.98 10.14 9.39
CA ALA A 76 -5.69 8.73 9.18
C ALA A 76 -5.87 8.33 7.71
N VAL A 77 -5.04 7.42 7.21
CA VAL A 77 -5.24 6.80 5.88
C VAL A 77 -5.26 5.27 6.04
N LEU A 78 -6.43 4.70 5.86
CA LEU A 78 -6.71 3.28 5.90
C LEU A 78 -6.82 2.78 4.46
N VAL A 79 -6.14 1.69 4.11
CA VAL A 79 -6.14 1.17 2.73
C VAL A 79 -6.51 -0.30 2.71
N ASN A 80 -7.61 -0.62 2.02
CA ASN A 80 -7.93 -1.98 1.62
C ASN A 80 -7.14 -2.33 0.35
N LEU A 81 -6.16 -3.23 0.47
CA LEU A 81 -5.34 -3.71 -0.62
C LEU A 81 -6.01 -4.85 -1.42
N GLY A 82 -7.18 -5.33 -1.01
CA GLY A 82 -7.85 -6.47 -1.65
C GLY A 82 -6.96 -7.71 -1.65
N ASP A 83 -6.77 -8.32 -2.82
CA ASP A 83 -5.80 -9.41 -3.04
C ASP A 83 -4.38 -8.90 -3.38
N GLN A 84 -4.17 -7.59 -3.46
CA GLN A 84 -2.98 -6.95 -4.04
C GLN A 84 -1.96 -6.53 -2.97
N THR A 85 -1.73 -7.38 -1.97
CA THR A 85 -0.85 -7.08 -0.82
C THR A 85 0.59 -6.73 -1.25
N GLN A 86 1.01 -7.14 -2.46
CA GLN A 86 2.29 -6.71 -3.06
C GLN A 86 2.47 -5.20 -3.22
N PHE A 87 1.39 -4.40 -3.15
CA PHE A 87 1.48 -2.94 -3.20
C PHE A 87 1.63 -2.27 -1.82
N MET A 88 1.52 -3.02 -0.72
CA MET A 88 1.56 -2.54 0.66
C MET A 88 2.63 -1.47 0.92
N TYR A 89 3.88 -1.69 0.48
CA TYR A 89 4.98 -0.76 0.74
C TYR A 89 4.80 0.63 0.15
N LYS A 90 4.09 0.76 -0.98
CA LYS A 90 3.82 2.07 -1.57
C LYS A 90 2.94 2.90 -0.64
N PHE A 91 1.89 2.28 -0.13
CA PHE A 91 0.95 2.90 0.79
C PHE A 91 1.62 3.19 2.13
N ILE A 92 2.41 2.26 2.71
CA ILE A 92 3.23 2.53 3.91
C ILE A 92 4.10 3.78 3.72
N ARG A 93 4.83 3.87 2.59
CA ARG A 93 5.74 4.97 2.26
C ARG A 93 5.00 6.29 2.02
N ALA A 94 3.83 6.26 1.40
CA ALA A 94 2.98 7.43 1.19
C ALA A 94 2.19 7.86 2.45
N GLY A 95 2.39 7.18 3.59
CA GLY A 95 1.84 7.57 4.89
C GLY A 95 0.53 6.88 5.28
N ALA A 96 0.18 5.75 4.67
CA ALA A 96 -0.92 4.90 5.13
C ALA A 96 -0.71 4.45 6.59
N THR A 97 -1.74 4.64 7.39
CA THR A 97 -1.81 4.36 8.82
C THR A 97 -2.29 2.94 9.08
N ALA A 98 -3.29 2.45 8.35
CA ALA A 98 -3.73 1.05 8.42
C ALA A 98 -3.80 0.38 7.05
N LEU A 99 -3.54 -0.93 7.00
CA LEU A 99 -3.54 -1.74 5.78
C LEU A 99 -4.30 -3.05 6.01
N PHE A 100 -5.17 -3.38 5.05
CA PHE A 100 -6.07 -4.54 5.07
C PHE A 100 -5.98 -5.32 3.76
N SER A 101 -6.47 -6.55 3.76
CA SER A 101 -6.70 -7.36 2.56
C SER A 101 -8.19 -7.70 2.43
N ASN A 102 -8.56 -8.40 1.36
CA ASN A 102 -9.89 -8.99 1.20
C ASN A 102 -10.20 -10.13 2.19
N LYS A 103 -9.23 -10.57 3.01
CA LYS A 103 -9.41 -11.56 4.08
C LYS A 103 -9.57 -10.93 5.46
N SER A 104 -9.36 -9.61 5.57
CA SER A 104 -9.45 -8.92 6.84
C SER A 104 -10.87 -8.94 7.41
N LEU A 105 -10.97 -9.09 8.73
CA LEU A 105 -12.26 -9.13 9.40
C LEU A 105 -12.80 -7.70 9.62
N PRO A 106 -14.14 -7.50 9.68
CA PRO A 106 -14.75 -6.20 9.97
C PRO A 106 -14.19 -5.53 11.25
N GLU A 107 -13.86 -6.33 12.26
CA GLU A 107 -13.27 -5.90 13.53
C GLU A 107 -11.87 -5.31 13.35
N GLU A 108 -11.09 -5.78 12.37
CA GLU A 108 -9.76 -5.23 12.07
C GLU A 108 -9.86 -3.81 11.50
N ILE A 109 -10.90 -3.49 10.74
CA ILE A 109 -11.15 -2.11 10.25
C ILE A 109 -11.40 -1.16 11.43
N ASN A 110 -12.17 -1.61 12.42
CA ASN A 110 -12.38 -0.88 13.67
C ASN A 110 -11.09 -0.69 14.48
N GLU A 111 -10.24 -1.72 14.57
CA GLU A 111 -8.91 -1.59 15.19
C GLU A 111 -8.01 -0.62 14.41
N GLY A 112 -8.00 -0.68 13.08
CA GLY A 112 -7.20 0.24 12.28
C GLY A 112 -7.66 1.69 12.41
N LEU A 113 -8.95 1.95 12.62
CA LEU A 113 -9.46 3.29 12.98
C LEU A 113 -8.93 3.72 14.35
N ARG A 114 -9.02 2.88 15.39
CA ARG A 114 -8.48 3.17 16.74
C ARG A 114 -6.97 3.41 16.73
N HIS A 115 -6.22 2.54 16.07
CA HIS A 115 -4.77 2.68 15.94
C HIS A 115 -4.40 3.98 15.24
N ALA A 116 -5.19 4.40 14.25
CA ALA A 116 -4.95 5.62 13.52
C ALA A 116 -5.28 6.90 14.32
N GLU A 117 -6.35 6.91 15.11
CA GLU A 117 -6.63 7.98 16.10
C GLU A 117 -5.44 8.17 17.06
N ASN A 118 -4.79 7.07 17.45
CA ASN A 118 -3.60 7.06 18.32
C ASN A 118 -2.26 7.25 17.54
N HIS A 119 -2.32 7.53 16.24
CA HIS A 119 -1.17 7.76 15.33
C HIS A 119 -0.18 6.58 15.26
N THR A 120 -0.65 5.39 15.62
CA THR A 120 0.08 4.13 15.49
C THR A 120 -0.27 3.46 14.16
N ARG A 121 0.63 2.61 13.65
CA ARG A 121 0.35 1.86 12.42
C ARG A 121 -0.30 0.52 12.73
N TYR A 122 -1.28 0.15 11.91
CA TYR A 122 -1.95 -1.14 11.95
C TYR A 122 -1.77 -1.87 10.61
N ILE A 123 -1.66 -3.19 10.66
CA ILE A 123 -1.64 -4.08 9.50
C ILE A 123 -2.48 -5.29 9.90
N SER A 124 -3.42 -5.73 9.06
CA SER A 124 -4.27 -6.88 9.35
C SER A 124 -3.46 -8.16 9.62
N SER A 125 -4.02 -9.03 10.45
CA SER A 125 -3.37 -10.25 10.94
C SER A 125 -2.87 -11.16 9.81
N ASP A 126 -3.60 -11.27 8.69
CA ASP A 126 -3.20 -12.06 7.53
C ASP A 126 -1.96 -11.48 6.81
N ILE A 127 -1.88 -10.15 6.69
CA ILE A 127 -0.72 -9.46 6.13
C ILE A 127 0.47 -9.53 7.09
N GLN A 128 0.25 -9.48 8.41
CA GLN A 128 1.30 -9.74 9.40
C GLN A 128 1.90 -11.15 9.25
N GLN A 129 1.07 -12.17 9.02
CA GLN A 129 1.54 -13.53 8.76
C GLN A 129 2.34 -13.61 7.44
N GLN A 130 1.91 -12.94 6.38
CA GLN A 130 2.69 -12.82 5.13
C GLN A 130 4.07 -12.19 5.38
N LEU A 131 4.14 -11.11 6.17
CA LEU A 131 5.40 -10.46 6.53
C LEU A 131 6.32 -11.39 7.35
N LEU A 132 5.76 -12.08 8.36
CA LEU A 132 6.51 -12.97 9.24
C LEU A 132 7.12 -14.15 8.47
N PHE A 133 6.35 -14.78 7.57
CA PHE A 133 6.83 -15.87 6.72
C PHE A 133 8.10 -15.48 5.94
N HIS A 134 8.12 -14.26 5.37
CA HIS A 134 9.25 -13.75 4.62
C HIS A 134 10.48 -13.41 5.47
N ILE A 135 10.27 -12.90 6.70
CA ILE A 135 11.36 -12.60 7.64
C ILE A 135 12.03 -13.90 8.13
N VAL A 136 11.25 -14.96 8.33
CA VAL A 136 11.74 -16.28 8.79
C VAL A 136 12.33 -17.11 7.64
N ALA A 137 11.94 -16.86 6.39
CA ALA A 137 12.43 -17.58 5.22
C ALA A 137 13.94 -17.37 4.99
N LYS A 138 14.74 -18.41 5.30
CA LYS A 138 16.22 -18.43 5.21
C LYS A 138 16.75 -17.68 3.98
N PRO A 139 17.85 -16.91 4.10
CA PRO A 139 18.49 -16.29 2.95
C PRO A 139 18.91 -17.37 1.96
N ILE A 140 18.48 -17.23 0.71
CA ILE A 140 18.83 -18.17 -0.35
C ILE A 140 20.19 -17.74 -0.89
N ASN A 141 21.18 -18.64 -0.82
CA ASN A 141 22.53 -18.43 -1.34
C ASN A 141 22.58 -18.47 -2.88
N ARG A 142 21.78 -17.62 -3.54
CA ARG A 142 21.80 -17.39 -4.98
C ARG A 142 21.98 -15.91 -5.24
N THR A 143 23.18 -15.52 -5.60
CA THR A 143 23.50 -14.14 -5.98
C THR A 143 22.82 -13.77 -7.29
N LEU A 144 22.24 -12.57 -7.31
CA LEU A 144 21.88 -11.91 -8.55
C LEU A 144 23.15 -11.41 -9.24
N THR A 145 23.13 -11.33 -10.57
CA THR A 145 24.15 -10.55 -11.30
C THR A 145 23.87 -9.06 -11.14
N LYS A 146 24.89 -8.19 -11.26
CA LYS A 146 24.73 -6.71 -11.21
C LYS A 146 23.57 -6.18 -12.07
N ARG A 147 23.29 -6.84 -13.20
CA ARG A 147 22.18 -6.50 -14.11
C ARG A 147 20.82 -6.92 -13.56
N GLU A 148 20.74 -8.09 -12.95
CA GLU A 148 19.55 -8.57 -12.25
C GLU A 148 19.28 -7.76 -10.97
N GLU A 149 20.31 -7.37 -10.22
CA GLU A 149 20.21 -6.47 -9.06
C GLU A 149 19.62 -5.11 -9.46
N LEU A 150 20.17 -4.47 -10.51
CA LEU A 150 19.64 -3.20 -11.02
C LEU A 150 18.18 -3.32 -11.48
N VAL A 151 17.82 -4.40 -12.18
CA VAL A 151 16.42 -4.64 -12.58
C VAL A 151 15.53 -4.88 -11.36
N ALA A 152 16.00 -5.64 -10.36
CA ALA A 152 15.25 -5.91 -9.14
C ALA A 152 15.00 -4.64 -8.32
N ASP A 153 16.02 -3.80 -8.13
CA ASP A 153 15.91 -2.52 -7.43
C ASP A 153 14.92 -1.57 -8.12
N LEU A 154 14.95 -1.48 -9.45
CA LEU A 154 14.00 -0.66 -10.20
C LEU A 154 12.57 -1.21 -10.15
N LEU A 155 12.40 -2.53 -10.19
CA LEU A 155 11.08 -3.18 -10.03
C LEU A 155 10.51 -2.99 -8.62
N VAL A 156 11.35 -3.08 -7.57
CA VAL A 156 10.98 -2.79 -6.18
C VAL A 156 10.67 -1.31 -5.98
N ALA A 157 11.37 -0.41 -6.68
CA ALA A 157 11.05 1.02 -6.79
C ALA A 157 9.81 1.30 -7.68
N ASN A 158 9.03 0.28 -8.05
CA ASN A 158 7.80 0.36 -8.84
C ASN A 158 7.98 1.02 -10.22
N LYS A 159 9.13 0.87 -10.86
CA LYS A 159 9.29 1.25 -12.26
C LYS A 159 8.57 0.28 -13.17
N SER A 160 7.76 0.81 -14.08
CA SER A 160 7.09 0.03 -15.12
C SER A 160 8.11 -0.68 -16.00
N HIS A 161 7.72 -1.77 -16.67
CA HIS A 161 8.66 -2.47 -17.57
C HIS A 161 9.21 -1.57 -18.68
N GLN A 162 8.49 -0.50 -19.06
CA GLN A 162 8.97 0.52 -20.01
C GLN A 162 10.03 1.43 -19.38
N GLU A 163 9.79 1.98 -18.18
CA GLU A 163 10.80 2.78 -17.46
C GLU A 163 12.06 1.96 -17.16
N VAL A 164 11.93 0.72 -16.68
CA VAL A 164 13.07 -0.18 -16.42
C VAL A 164 13.83 -0.46 -17.72
N ALA A 165 13.12 -0.68 -18.83
CA ALA A 165 13.72 -0.91 -20.14
C ALA A 165 14.56 0.29 -20.60
N VAL A 166 14.03 1.52 -20.45
CA VAL A 166 14.76 2.76 -20.74
C VAL A 166 15.98 2.93 -19.85
N ILE A 167 15.83 2.84 -18.53
CA ILE A 167 16.92 3.04 -17.55
C ILE A 167 18.04 2.00 -17.73
N THR A 168 17.68 0.77 -18.07
CA THR A 168 18.67 -0.30 -18.28
C THR A 168 19.27 -0.32 -19.69
N GLY A 169 18.61 0.26 -20.70
CA GLY A 169 18.95 0.01 -22.10
C GLY A 169 18.63 -1.43 -22.50
N THR A 170 17.41 -1.88 -22.22
CA THR A 170 16.88 -3.20 -22.64
C THR A 170 15.47 -3.06 -23.25
N SER A 171 14.82 -4.17 -23.62
CA SER A 171 13.42 -4.15 -24.03
C SER A 171 12.48 -4.46 -22.85
N SER A 172 11.23 -3.99 -22.89
CA SER A 172 10.20 -4.37 -21.91
C SER A 172 9.99 -5.89 -21.81
N LYS A 173 10.16 -6.62 -22.93
CA LYS A 173 10.16 -8.09 -22.97
C LYS A 173 11.34 -8.69 -22.22
N SER A 174 12.53 -8.08 -22.33
CA SER A 174 13.74 -8.45 -21.58
C SER A 174 13.56 -8.20 -20.07
N VAL A 175 12.94 -7.09 -19.68
CA VAL A 175 12.60 -6.81 -18.26
C VAL A 175 11.67 -7.89 -17.70
N GLY A 176 10.63 -8.29 -18.46
CA GLY A 176 9.76 -9.40 -18.07
C GLY A 176 10.48 -10.75 -17.94
N TYR A 177 11.51 -11.01 -18.76
CA TYR A 177 12.38 -12.18 -18.62
C TYR A 177 13.26 -12.09 -17.35
N TYR A 178 13.91 -10.95 -17.11
CA TYR A 178 14.69 -10.72 -15.90
C TYR A 178 13.82 -10.87 -14.64
N LYS A 179 12.62 -10.28 -14.60
CA LYS A 179 11.67 -10.42 -13.47
C LYS A 179 11.44 -11.90 -13.13
N ARG A 180 11.06 -12.72 -14.11
CA ARG A 180 10.84 -14.17 -13.90
C ARG A 180 12.10 -14.88 -13.39
N ARG A 181 13.27 -14.57 -13.96
CA ARG A 181 14.54 -15.19 -13.56
C ARG A 181 14.97 -14.78 -12.15
N ILE A 182 14.75 -13.51 -11.77
CA ILE A 182 14.99 -13.00 -10.41
C ILE A 182 14.06 -13.70 -9.42
N PHE A 183 12.76 -13.79 -9.75
CA PHE A 183 11.75 -14.44 -8.92
C PHE A 183 12.10 -15.92 -8.68
N GLN A 184 12.43 -16.66 -9.75
CA GLN A 184 12.86 -18.06 -9.65
C GLN A 184 14.20 -18.23 -8.91
N LYS A 185 15.15 -17.30 -9.06
CA LYS A 185 16.43 -17.34 -8.33
C LYS A 185 16.25 -17.12 -6.83
N LEU A 186 15.40 -16.18 -6.44
CA LEU A 186 15.20 -15.78 -5.05
C LEU A 186 14.02 -16.48 -4.37
N GLU A 187 13.32 -17.36 -5.10
CA GLU A 187 12.15 -18.14 -4.66
C GLU A 187 11.09 -17.23 -4.02
N VAL A 188 10.69 -16.22 -4.82
CA VAL A 188 9.71 -15.19 -4.47
C VAL A 188 8.62 -15.13 -5.55
N ASP A 189 7.36 -15.02 -5.14
CA ASP A 189 6.20 -15.10 -6.02
C ASP A 189 5.70 -13.73 -6.48
N ASN A 190 5.94 -12.69 -5.68
CA ASN A 190 5.52 -11.31 -5.98
C ASN A 190 6.60 -10.25 -5.64
N LEU A 191 6.28 -8.96 -5.83
CA LEU A 191 7.22 -7.85 -5.64
C LEU A 191 7.47 -7.48 -4.18
N LEU A 192 6.53 -7.75 -3.27
CA LEU A 192 6.67 -7.57 -1.82
C LEU A 192 7.68 -8.57 -1.27
N ASP A 193 7.55 -9.84 -1.65
CA ASP A 193 8.47 -10.93 -1.36
C ASP A 193 9.91 -10.56 -1.82
N LEU A 194 10.05 -10.07 -3.06
CA LEU A 194 11.34 -9.60 -3.60
C LEU A 194 11.92 -8.42 -2.80
N ALA A 195 11.09 -7.43 -2.46
CA ALA A 195 11.53 -6.26 -1.68
C ALA A 195 12.03 -6.66 -0.28
N LEU A 196 11.34 -7.61 0.37
CA LEU A 196 11.73 -8.23 1.64
C LEU A 196 13.04 -9.01 1.50
N LYS A 197 13.14 -9.89 0.51
CA LYS A 197 14.33 -10.74 0.30
C LYS A 197 15.60 -9.93 0.06
N LEU A 198 15.48 -8.74 -0.54
CA LEU A 198 16.59 -7.82 -0.77
C LEU A 198 16.87 -6.85 0.41
N ASN A 199 16.12 -6.95 1.51
CA ASN A 199 16.16 -6.02 2.66
C ASN A 199 15.93 -4.53 2.31
N LYS A 200 15.43 -4.22 1.11
CA LYS A 200 15.20 -2.84 0.61
C LYS A 200 14.02 -2.15 1.30
N VAL A 201 13.23 -2.91 2.07
CA VAL A 201 12.18 -2.40 2.96
C VAL A 201 12.73 -1.50 4.06
N LEU A 202 13.92 -1.82 4.60
CA LEU A 202 14.54 -1.10 5.72
C LEU A 202 15.34 0.13 5.27
N ILE A 203 15.70 0.22 3.99
CA ILE A 203 16.54 1.29 3.44
C ILE A 203 15.64 2.37 2.81
N ASN A 204 15.30 3.37 3.64
CA ASN A 204 15.11 4.79 3.27
C ASN A 204 14.81 5.70 4.49
N GLY A 205 15.07 5.23 5.73
CA GLY A 205 15.30 6.15 6.83
C GLY A 205 16.61 6.91 6.60
N LYS A 206 16.58 8.24 6.72
CA LYS A 206 17.65 9.21 6.40
C LYS A 206 17.91 9.46 4.90
N LYS A 207 17.19 10.45 4.34
CA LYS A 207 17.92 11.59 3.75
C LYS A 207 18.37 12.47 4.90
N GLY A 208 19.66 12.74 4.99
CA GLY A 208 20.25 13.42 6.15
C GLY A 208 21.75 13.58 6.03
N HIS A 209 22.19 14.26 4.97
CA HIS A 209 23.03 15.46 5.03
C HIS A 209 22.84 16.23 3.71
#